data_AF-K1SYG8-F1
#
_entry.id   AF-K1SYG8-F1
#
_cell.length_a   1.000
_cell.length_b   1.000
_cell.length_c   1.000
_cell.angle_alpha   90.00
_cell.angle_beta   90.00
_cell.angle_gamma   90.00
#
_symmetry.space_group_name_H-M   'P 1'
#
loop_
_entity.id
_entity.type
_entity.pdbx_description
1 polymer ?
#
loop_
_entity_poly.entity_id
_entity_poly.type
_entity_poly.pdbx_seq_one_letter_code
_entity_poly.pdbx_strand_id
1 'polypeptide(L)'
;MLVEVSPNWDGRNKGVTYMETFGRLMAGVAPWLTLPDDDTEEGRMRKQLREWALKSYANAVDPANPDYLLWRGHGQALVDAAYVAESFLRAYDQLWMPLDDTTKKRYFEEFTQLRRVDPPYTNWLLFSSTIESFLAKAGTECDEYRINSAIRKVEEWYTGDGWYADGPSFAFDYYSSYVFHPMYLETLQGMKDAGKYTRIHYKKYYDRALKRARKFSLVLERLISPEGTFPVFGRSIPYRLATMQPLALMAWYQQLPEGVSNGQARAALTSVMHRMYDNTENFNEAGFLTIGFAGRQPNVADWYTNNGSLY
;
A
#
# COMPACT_ATOMS: atom_id res chain seq x y z
N MET A 1 13.88 2.33 15.89
CA MET A 1 13.83 1.05 15.15
C MET A 1 15.25 0.55 14.93
N LEU A 2 15.50 -0.75 15.12
CA LEU A 2 16.74 -1.38 14.67
C LEU A 2 16.63 -1.67 13.18
N VAL A 3 17.35 -0.91 12.35
CA VAL A 3 17.27 -1.00 10.89
C VAL A 3 18.09 -2.20 10.39
N GLU A 4 17.43 -3.15 9.74
CA GLU A 4 18.06 -4.16 8.90
C GLU A 4 17.75 -3.86 7.41
N VAL A 5 18.72 -4.13 6.55
CA VAL A 5 18.66 -3.91 5.10
C VAL A 5 19.13 -5.16 4.39
N SER A 6 18.75 -5.33 3.13
CA SER A 6 19.17 -6.46 2.31
C SER A 6 20.70 -6.66 2.33
N PRO A 7 21.20 -7.91 2.33
CA PRO A 7 22.63 -8.20 2.20
C PRO A 7 23.29 -7.56 0.96
N ASN A 8 22.52 -7.31 -0.10
CA ASN A 8 22.97 -6.65 -1.32
C ASN A 8 22.39 -5.22 -1.47
N TRP A 9 22.21 -4.50 -0.34
CA TRP A 9 21.69 -3.13 -0.31
C TRP A 9 22.36 -2.21 -1.33
N ASP A 10 21.56 -1.43 -2.06
CA ASP A 10 22.04 -0.52 -3.11
C ASP A 10 22.80 0.72 -2.63
N GLY A 11 22.98 0.87 -1.31
CA GLY A 11 23.72 1.97 -0.73
C GLY A 11 22.92 3.26 -0.54
N ARG A 12 21.60 3.29 -0.82
CA ARG A 12 20.77 4.47 -0.53
C ARG A 12 20.73 4.77 0.97
N ASN A 13 20.35 6.00 1.30
CA ASN A 13 20.20 6.43 2.70
C ASN A 13 19.22 5.50 3.45
N LYS A 14 19.68 4.89 4.55
CA LYS A 14 18.86 3.99 5.38
C LYS A 14 17.67 4.70 6.07
N GLY A 15 17.68 6.04 6.12
CA GLY A 15 16.56 6.84 6.61
C GLY A 15 15.26 6.68 5.82
N VAL A 16 15.32 6.17 4.58
CA VAL A 16 14.10 5.86 3.79
C VAL A 16 13.22 4.82 4.48
N THR A 17 13.81 3.91 5.26
CA THR A 17 13.07 2.84 5.95
C THR A 17 12.00 3.36 6.89
N TYR A 18 12.15 4.56 7.47
CA TYR A 18 11.15 5.10 8.40
C TYR A 18 9.87 5.50 7.69
N MET A 19 9.98 6.17 6.54
CA MET A 19 8.82 6.56 5.75
C MET A 19 8.15 5.34 5.12
N GLU A 20 8.97 4.40 4.63
CA GLU A 20 8.52 3.11 4.17
C GLU A 20 7.71 2.41 5.27
N THR A 21 8.29 2.18 6.45
CA THR A 21 7.59 1.55 7.60
C THR A 21 6.28 2.26 7.93
N PHE A 22 6.30 3.60 8.03
CA PHE A 22 5.15 4.39 8.43
C PHE A 22 4.02 4.32 7.40
N GLY A 23 4.30 4.65 6.14
CA GLY A 23 3.28 4.65 5.09
C GLY A 23 2.66 3.27 4.92
N ARG A 24 3.50 2.24 4.96
CA ARG A 24 3.12 0.84 4.78
C ARG A 24 2.22 0.31 5.90
N LEU A 25 2.62 0.55 7.15
CA LEU A 25 1.82 0.23 8.33
C LEU A 25 0.46 0.95 8.27
N MET A 26 0.50 2.26 8.02
CA MET A 26 -0.71 3.09 8.02
C MET A 26 -1.68 2.70 6.90
N ALA A 27 -1.18 2.40 5.71
CA ALA A 27 -2.01 1.93 4.61
C ALA A 27 -2.72 0.61 4.94
N GLY A 28 -2.03 -0.32 5.60
CA GLY A 28 -2.58 -1.63 5.99
C GLY A 28 -3.59 -1.55 7.13
N VAL A 29 -3.31 -0.75 8.16
CA VAL A 29 -4.17 -0.66 9.37
C VAL A 29 -5.35 0.33 9.21
N ALA A 30 -5.28 1.25 8.23
CA ALA A 30 -6.29 2.28 8.01
C ALA A 30 -7.73 1.75 7.98
N PRO A 31 -8.07 0.68 7.22
CA PRO A 31 -9.43 0.12 7.22
C PRO A 31 -9.94 -0.24 8.63
N TRP A 32 -9.10 -0.84 9.47
CA TRP A 32 -9.47 -1.19 10.85
C TRP A 32 -9.65 0.04 11.73
N LEU A 33 -8.84 1.09 11.54
CA LEU A 33 -8.97 2.36 12.27
C LEU A 33 -10.26 3.14 11.94
N THR A 34 -10.95 2.83 10.83
CA THR A 34 -12.24 3.44 10.48
C THR A 34 -13.43 2.84 11.22
N LEU A 35 -13.27 1.68 11.85
CA LEU A 35 -14.36 1.04 12.61
C LEU A 35 -14.81 1.93 13.79
N PRO A 36 -16.11 1.91 14.14
CA PRO A 36 -16.64 2.73 15.22
C PRO A 36 -15.91 2.49 16.54
N ASP A 37 -15.70 3.51 17.35
CA ASP A 37 -15.20 3.28 18.70
C ASP A 37 -16.32 2.65 19.54
N ASP A 38 -15.96 1.66 20.34
CA ASP A 38 -16.85 1.03 21.32
C ASP A 38 -16.09 0.78 22.63
N ASP A 39 -16.81 0.40 23.68
CA ASP A 39 -16.24 0.21 25.01
C ASP A 39 -15.53 -1.14 25.20
N THR A 40 -15.37 -1.93 24.12
CA THR A 40 -14.61 -3.18 24.14
C THR A 40 -13.11 -2.91 24.28
N GLU A 41 -12.34 -3.94 24.64
CA GLU A 41 -10.87 -3.85 24.68
C GLU A 41 -10.29 -3.43 23.32
N GLU A 42 -10.80 -4.01 22.23
CA GLU A 42 -10.40 -3.69 20.87
C GLU A 42 -10.78 -2.26 20.48
N GLY A 43 -11.97 -1.79 20.88
CA GLY A 43 -12.42 -0.42 20.64
C GLY A 43 -11.52 0.63 21.32
N ARG A 44 -11.10 0.38 22.57
CA ARG A 44 -10.16 1.25 23.30
C ARG A 44 -8.78 1.26 22.64
N MET A 45 -8.28 0.09 22.22
CA MET A 45 -7.01 -0.03 21.50
C MET A 45 -7.05 0.74 20.17
N ARG A 46 -8.15 0.58 19.41
CA ARG A 46 -8.36 1.27 18.14
C ARG A 46 -8.35 2.78 18.31
N LYS A 47 -9.07 3.29 19.30
CA LYS A 47 -9.08 4.73 19.62
C LYS A 47 -7.68 5.26 19.92
N GLN A 48 -6.94 4.58 20.79
CA GLN A 48 -5.56 4.96 21.13
C GLN A 48 -4.65 4.98 19.90
N LEU A 49 -4.71 3.93 19.07
CA LEU A 49 -3.90 3.85 17.85
C LEU A 49 -4.27 4.94 16.85
N ARG A 50 -5.55 5.33 16.74
CA ARG A 50 -5.98 6.46 15.90
C ARG A 50 -5.42 7.79 16.41
N GLU A 51 -5.44 8.03 17.71
CA GLU A 51 -4.85 9.23 18.33
C GLU A 51 -3.33 9.30 18.09
N TRP A 52 -2.63 8.18 18.24
CA TRP A 52 -1.20 8.10 17.93
C TRP A 52 -0.92 8.27 16.43
N ALA A 53 -1.76 7.72 15.56
CA ALA A 53 -1.63 7.91 14.13
C ALA A 53 -1.72 9.40 13.75
N LEU A 54 -2.74 10.12 14.23
CA LEU A 54 -2.90 11.56 13.95
C LEU A 54 -1.70 12.38 14.41
N LYS A 55 -1.17 12.09 15.62
CA LYS A 55 0.06 12.74 16.11
C LYS A 55 1.27 12.40 15.24
N SER A 56 1.39 11.15 14.80
CA SER A 56 2.48 10.70 13.93
C SER A 56 2.43 11.35 12.56
N TYR A 57 1.24 11.51 11.95
CA TYR A 57 1.09 12.25 10.69
C TYR A 57 1.52 13.71 10.84
N ALA A 58 1.14 14.39 11.93
CA ALA A 58 1.56 15.78 12.17
C ALA A 58 3.10 15.89 12.29
N ASN A 59 3.72 15.00 13.08
CA ASN A 59 5.16 14.97 13.25
C ASN A 59 5.92 14.64 11.95
N ALA A 60 5.39 13.71 11.15
CA ALA A 60 6.02 13.20 9.92
C ALA A 60 6.28 14.28 8.85
N VAL A 61 5.58 15.42 8.92
CA VAL A 61 5.71 16.54 7.99
C VAL A 61 6.11 17.85 8.65
N ASP A 62 6.48 17.85 9.94
CA ASP A 62 7.00 19.03 10.63
C ASP A 62 8.54 19.11 10.55
N PRO A 63 9.13 20.02 9.77
CA PRO A 63 10.59 20.06 9.59
C PRO A 63 11.38 20.37 10.87
N ALA A 64 10.73 20.87 11.93
CA ALA A 64 11.35 21.12 13.22
C ALA A 64 11.30 19.90 14.17
N ASN A 65 10.52 18.87 13.81
CA ASN A 65 10.32 17.69 14.64
C ASN A 65 11.37 16.61 14.31
N PRO A 66 11.95 15.91 15.30
CA PRO A 66 12.90 14.82 15.05
C PRO A 66 12.30 13.64 14.28
N ASP A 67 10.97 13.46 14.28
CA ASP A 67 10.27 12.41 13.55
C ASP A 67 9.90 12.82 12.10
N TYR A 68 10.37 13.98 11.61
CA TYR A 68 10.18 14.39 10.22
C TYR A 68 10.74 13.33 9.26
N LEU A 69 9.89 12.84 8.36
CA LEU A 69 10.25 11.77 7.44
C LEU A 69 11.11 12.29 6.28
N LEU A 70 11.85 11.38 5.63
CA LEU A 70 12.75 11.75 4.55
C LEU A 70 11.97 11.94 3.22
N TRP A 71 11.43 13.15 3.02
CA TRP A 71 10.62 13.47 1.85
C TRP A 71 11.42 13.92 0.61
N ARG A 72 12.70 14.27 0.79
CA ARG A 72 13.50 15.04 -0.19
C ARG A 72 14.79 14.32 -0.59
N GLY A 73 15.27 14.59 -1.81
CA GLY A 73 16.60 14.17 -2.27
C GLY A 73 16.74 12.73 -2.80
N HIS A 74 15.66 11.95 -2.89
CA HIS A 74 15.68 10.61 -3.48
C HIS A 74 14.36 10.23 -4.15
N GLY A 75 14.40 9.22 -5.03
CA GLY A 75 13.22 8.71 -5.75
C GLY A 75 12.30 7.84 -4.88
N GLN A 76 12.84 7.14 -3.89
CA GLN A 76 12.06 6.26 -2.99
C GLN A 76 10.93 7.01 -2.26
N ALA A 77 11.07 8.31 -2.02
CA ALA A 77 10.04 9.13 -1.40
C ALA A 77 8.71 9.09 -2.18
N LEU A 78 8.75 8.94 -3.52
CA LEU A 78 7.54 8.79 -4.33
C LEU A 78 6.78 7.52 -3.97
N VAL A 79 7.50 6.41 -3.79
CA VAL A 79 6.94 5.09 -3.46
C VAL A 79 6.30 5.13 -2.08
N ASP A 80 7.06 5.59 -1.08
CA ASP A 80 6.61 5.55 0.31
C ASP A 80 5.49 6.58 0.57
N ALA A 81 5.55 7.75 -0.09
CA ALA A 81 4.48 8.76 -0.04
C ALA A 81 3.17 8.24 -0.61
N ALA A 82 3.21 7.35 -1.60
CA ALA A 82 1.99 6.80 -2.16
C ALA A 82 1.24 5.93 -1.14
N TYR A 83 1.94 5.18 -0.29
CA TYR A 83 1.29 4.44 0.80
C TYR A 83 0.76 5.37 1.90
N VAL A 84 1.44 6.50 2.17
CA VAL A 84 0.87 7.55 3.05
C VAL A 84 -0.42 8.11 2.43
N ALA A 85 -0.44 8.46 1.15
CA ALA A 85 -1.64 8.91 0.45
C ALA A 85 -2.74 7.82 0.43
N GLU A 86 -2.37 6.57 0.23
CA GLU A 86 -3.26 5.40 0.27
C GLU A 86 -3.97 5.29 1.64
N SER A 87 -3.22 5.48 2.74
CA SER A 87 -3.81 5.49 4.09
C SER A 87 -4.86 6.59 4.28
N PHE A 88 -4.64 7.79 3.71
CA PHE A 88 -5.63 8.86 3.72
C PHE A 88 -6.82 8.59 2.81
N LEU A 89 -6.62 7.96 1.65
CA LEU A 89 -7.72 7.53 0.77
C LEU A 89 -8.62 6.51 1.49
N ARG A 90 -8.01 5.55 2.21
CA ARG A 90 -8.73 4.47 2.92
C ARG A 90 -9.47 4.93 4.16
N ALA A 91 -8.96 5.94 4.88
CA ALA A 91 -9.53 6.44 6.13
C ALA A 91 -9.64 7.97 6.15
N TYR A 92 -10.19 8.54 5.07
CA TYR A 92 -10.24 9.99 4.85
C TYR A 92 -10.87 10.76 6.02
N ASP A 93 -12.01 10.31 6.52
CA ASP A 93 -12.73 11.00 7.60
C ASP A 93 -12.06 10.86 8.97
N GLN A 94 -11.33 9.77 9.22
CA GLN A 94 -10.69 9.48 10.51
C GLN A 94 -9.23 9.91 10.60
N LEU A 95 -8.50 9.93 9.48
CA LEU A 95 -7.05 10.17 9.45
C LEU A 95 -6.65 11.46 8.72
N TRP A 96 -7.44 11.93 7.74
CA TRP A 96 -7.15 13.18 7.03
C TRP A 96 -7.94 14.36 7.56
N MET A 97 -9.26 14.24 7.64
CA MET A 97 -10.14 15.33 8.05
C MET A 97 -9.80 15.93 9.42
N PRO A 98 -9.41 15.15 10.45
CA PRO A 98 -9.07 15.68 11.77
C PRO A 98 -7.72 16.41 11.86
N LEU A 99 -6.85 16.31 10.84
CA LEU A 99 -5.56 17.03 10.85
C LEU A 99 -5.79 18.54 10.77
N ASP A 100 -4.92 19.31 11.43
CA ASP A 100 -4.96 20.78 11.35
C ASP A 100 -4.51 21.31 9.98
N ASP A 101 -4.83 22.57 9.69
CA ASP A 101 -4.54 23.20 8.41
C ASP A 101 -3.03 23.29 8.13
N THR A 102 -2.20 23.42 9.17
CA THR A 102 -0.74 23.49 9.02
C THR A 102 -0.20 22.16 8.52
N THR A 103 -0.65 21.07 9.13
CA THR A 103 -0.29 19.69 8.77
C THR A 103 -0.78 19.36 7.36
N LYS A 104 -2.04 19.69 7.04
CA LYS A 104 -2.60 19.48 5.69
C LYS A 104 -1.81 20.24 4.63
N LYS A 105 -1.47 21.51 4.89
CA LYS A 105 -0.64 22.32 3.99
C LYS A 105 0.73 21.69 3.76
N ARG A 106 1.39 21.21 4.83
CA ARG A 106 2.68 20.52 4.73
C ARG A 106 2.58 19.24 3.90
N TYR A 107 1.54 18.43 4.07
CA TYR A 107 1.31 17.28 3.20
C TYR A 107 1.12 17.67 1.74
N PHE A 108 0.35 18.72 1.45
CA PHE A 108 0.20 19.20 0.08
C PHE A 108 1.53 19.66 -0.52
N GLU A 109 2.36 20.37 0.25
CA GLU A 109 3.70 20.77 -0.18
C GLU A 109 4.58 19.54 -0.45
N GLU A 110 4.68 18.63 0.52
CA GLU A 110 5.52 17.43 0.45
C GLU A 110 5.08 16.46 -0.66
N PHE A 111 3.78 16.34 -0.94
CA PHE A 111 3.27 15.56 -2.07
C PHE A 111 3.50 16.24 -3.42
N THR A 112 3.23 17.54 -3.53
CA THR A 112 3.40 18.29 -4.78
C THR A 112 4.85 18.30 -5.24
N GLN A 113 5.81 18.46 -4.32
CA GLN A 113 7.23 18.44 -4.68
C GLN A 113 7.72 17.09 -5.21
N LEU A 114 6.98 15.99 -5.01
CA LEU A 114 7.37 14.66 -5.53
C LEU A 114 7.19 14.56 -7.05
N ARG A 115 6.51 15.54 -7.68
CA ARG A 115 6.47 15.70 -9.15
C ARG A 115 7.87 15.84 -9.77
N ARG A 116 8.90 16.18 -8.97
CA ARG A 116 10.31 16.17 -9.40
C ARG A 116 10.86 14.78 -9.72
N VAL A 117 10.26 13.72 -9.17
CA VAL A 117 10.69 12.34 -9.40
C VAL A 117 10.17 11.93 -10.78
N ASP A 118 11.09 11.50 -11.63
CA ASP A 118 10.78 10.90 -12.93
C ASP A 118 10.59 9.39 -12.75
N PRO A 119 9.34 8.88 -12.73
CA PRO A 119 9.10 7.47 -12.49
C PRO A 119 9.51 6.62 -13.70
N PRO A 120 10.19 5.48 -13.50
CA PRO A 120 10.38 4.52 -14.58
C PRO A 120 9.03 3.96 -15.06
N TYR A 121 8.99 3.47 -16.30
CA TYR A 121 7.81 2.83 -16.93
C TYR A 121 7.49 1.46 -16.30
N THR A 122 7.03 1.50 -15.06
CA THR A 122 6.68 0.37 -14.20
C THR A 122 5.49 0.77 -13.33
N ASN A 123 5.16 -0.03 -12.31
CA ASN A 123 4.23 0.27 -11.23
C ASN A 123 4.48 1.64 -10.56
N TRP A 124 5.66 2.25 -10.72
CA TRP A 124 5.93 3.60 -10.22
C TRP A 124 4.98 4.69 -10.72
N LEU A 125 4.36 4.48 -11.90
CA LEU A 125 3.32 5.39 -12.38
C LEU A 125 2.10 5.40 -11.46
N LEU A 126 1.77 4.28 -10.81
CA LEU A 126 0.66 4.18 -9.87
C LEU A 126 0.95 4.87 -8.54
N PHE A 127 2.21 4.91 -8.09
CA PHE A 127 2.58 5.70 -6.91
C PHE A 127 2.28 7.19 -7.16
N SER A 128 2.71 7.70 -8.33
CA SER A 128 2.42 9.08 -8.72
C SER A 128 0.91 9.33 -8.86
N SER A 129 0.15 8.44 -9.51
CA SER A 129 -1.29 8.68 -9.68
C SER A 129 -2.07 8.60 -8.37
N THR A 130 -1.66 7.76 -7.43
CA THR A 130 -2.32 7.61 -6.12
C THR A 130 -2.19 8.90 -5.33
N ILE A 131 -0.98 9.47 -5.25
CA ILE A 131 -0.72 10.76 -4.61
C ILE A 131 -1.57 11.87 -5.25
N GLU A 132 -1.53 12.00 -6.58
CA GLU A 132 -2.27 13.04 -7.28
C GLU A 132 -3.80 12.86 -7.16
N SER A 133 -4.30 11.62 -7.09
CA SER A 133 -5.72 11.35 -6.87
C SER A 133 -6.17 11.72 -5.44
N PHE A 134 -5.30 11.54 -4.46
CA PHE A 134 -5.53 12.02 -3.10
C PHE A 134 -5.56 13.54 -3.06
N LEU A 135 -4.61 14.22 -3.72
CA LEU A 135 -4.63 15.69 -3.84
C LEU A 135 -5.95 16.18 -4.44
N ALA A 136 -6.45 15.50 -5.49
CA ALA A 136 -7.74 15.81 -6.08
C ALA A 136 -8.91 15.64 -5.08
N LYS A 137 -8.97 14.51 -4.37
CA LYS A 137 -10.02 14.21 -3.36
C LYS A 137 -9.98 15.19 -2.19
N ALA A 138 -8.79 15.57 -1.75
CA ALA A 138 -8.56 16.52 -0.67
C ALA A 138 -8.84 17.99 -1.04
N GLY A 139 -9.22 18.26 -2.30
CA GLY A 139 -9.66 19.57 -2.76
C GLY A 139 -8.54 20.51 -3.20
N THR A 140 -7.33 19.99 -3.46
CA THR A 140 -6.21 20.77 -3.99
C THR A 140 -5.90 20.42 -5.45
N GLU A 141 -5.00 21.17 -6.08
CA GLU A 141 -4.63 20.99 -7.49
C GLU A 141 -3.87 19.67 -7.71
N CYS A 142 -4.38 18.84 -8.62
CA CYS A 142 -3.78 17.59 -9.04
C CYS A 142 -3.23 17.68 -10.48
N ASP A 143 -2.18 16.93 -10.76
CA ASP A 143 -1.66 16.73 -12.11
C ASP A 143 -2.47 15.64 -12.85
N GLU A 144 -3.49 16.07 -13.59
CA GLU A 144 -4.35 15.16 -14.36
C GLU A 144 -3.60 14.40 -15.46
N TYR A 145 -2.47 14.94 -15.96
CA TYR A 145 -1.68 14.25 -16.97
C TYR A 145 -0.98 13.01 -16.38
N ARG A 146 -0.40 13.15 -15.18
CA ARG A 146 0.21 12.01 -14.45
C ARG A 146 -0.81 10.92 -14.16
N ILE A 147 -1.98 11.30 -13.65
CA ILE A 147 -3.07 10.35 -13.38
C ILE A 147 -3.50 9.63 -14.66
N ASN A 148 -3.84 10.40 -15.70
CA ASN A 148 -4.38 9.82 -16.92
C ASN A 148 -3.35 8.98 -17.69
N SER A 149 -2.07 9.33 -17.64
CA SER A 149 -0.99 8.57 -18.27
C SER A 149 -0.72 7.25 -17.53
N ALA A 150 -0.73 7.26 -16.19
CA ALA A 150 -0.64 6.05 -15.39
C ALA A 150 -1.79 5.09 -15.71
N ILE A 151 -3.03 5.59 -15.73
CA ILE A 151 -4.23 4.79 -16.07
C ILE A 151 -4.09 4.12 -17.45
N ARG A 152 -3.67 4.88 -18.48
CA ARG A 152 -3.48 4.32 -19.83
C ARG A 152 -2.40 3.24 -19.86
N LYS A 153 -1.27 3.47 -19.19
CA LYS A 153 -0.17 2.50 -19.13
C LYS A 153 -0.57 1.22 -18.40
N VAL A 154 -1.29 1.34 -17.28
CA VAL A 154 -1.83 0.18 -16.56
C VAL A 154 -2.77 -0.63 -17.46
N GLU A 155 -3.59 0.02 -18.28
CA GLU A 155 -4.43 -0.69 -19.25
C GLU A 155 -3.63 -1.41 -20.34
N GLU A 156 -2.56 -0.80 -20.84
CA GLU A 156 -1.64 -1.43 -21.81
C GLU A 156 -0.91 -2.64 -21.22
N TRP A 157 -0.61 -2.62 -19.92
CA TRP A 157 0.12 -3.68 -19.22
C TRP A 157 -0.75 -4.82 -18.70
N TYR A 158 -2.06 -4.78 -18.89
CA TYR A 158 -2.95 -5.88 -18.47
C TYR A 158 -2.72 -7.11 -19.35
N THR A 159 -2.27 -8.22 -18.75
CA THR A 159 -1.91 -9.43 -19.49
C THR A 159 -3.00 -10.50 -19.52
N GLY A 160 -4.02 -10.39 -18.67
CA GLY A 160 -5.11 -11.36 -18.57
C GLY A 160 -5.27 -11.94 -17.18
N ASP A 161 -6.45 -12.50 -16.89
CA ASP A 161 -6.78 -13.16 -15.60
C ASP A 161 -6.41 -12.38 -14.32
N GLY A 162 -6.42 -11.04 -14.39
CA GLY A 162 -6.07 -10.19 -13.25
C GLY A 162 -4.58 -9.87 -13.12
N TRP A 163 -3.71 -10.32 -14.02
CA TRP A 163 -2.28 -10.05 -14.00
C TRP A 163 -1.91 -8.78 -14.80
N TYR A 164 -0.85 -8.11 -14.34
CA TYR A 164 -0.23 -6.97 -14.98
C TYR A 164 1.27 -7.22 -15.18
N ALA A 165 1.83 -6.69 -16.27
CA ALA A 165 3.22 -6.94 -16.68
C ALA A 165 4.29 -6.19 -15.87
N ASP A 166 3.93 -5.14 -15.14
CA ASP A 166 4.91 -4.23 -14.51
C ASP A 166 5.88 -3.56 -15.49
N GLY A 167 5.36 -3.09 -16.62
CA GLY A 167 6.14 -2.45 -17.68
C GLY A 167 6.02 -3.17 -19.03
N PRO A 168 6.96 -2.94 -19.95
CA PRO A 168 6.91 -3.48 -21.31
C PRO A 168 7.14 -5.01 -21.38
N SER A 169 7.60 -5.63 -20.31
CA SER A 169 7.87 -7.08 -20.25
C SER A 169 7.20 -7.67 -19.02
N PHE A 170 6.54 -8.81 -19.17
CA PHE A 170 5.83 -9.47 -18.09
C PHE A 170 6.82 -10.06 -17.07
N ALA A 171 6.84 -9.48 -15.87
CA ALA A 171 7.46 -10.10 -14.70
C ALA A 171 6.41 -10.95 -13.95
N PHE A 172 6.68 -12.25 -13.79
CA PHE A 172 5.81 -13.11 -12.99
C PHE A 172 6.17 -12.99 -11.51
N ASP A 173 5.51 -12.06 -10.83
CA ASP A 173 5.67 -11.77 -9.41
C ASP A 173 4.36 -11.20 -8.82
N TYR A 174 4.37 -10.87 -7.53
CA TYR A 174 3.18 -10.42 -6.82
C TYR A 174 2.93 -8.90 -6.87
N TYR A 175 3.56 -8.13 -7.76
CA TYR A 175 3.27 -6.68 -7.89
C TYR A 175 1.85 -6.39 -8.37
N SER A 176 1.22 -7.34 -9.07
CA SER A 176 -0.23 -7.28 -9.34
C SER A 176 -1.03 -7.13 -8.04
N SER A 177 -0.55 -7.78 -6.98
CA SER A 177 -1.11 -7.77 -5.63
C SER A 177 -0.71 -6.55 -4.82
N TYR A 178 0.60 -6.29 -4.72
CA TYR A 178 1.16 -5.24 -3.87
C TYR A 178 0.78 -3.83 -4.30
N VAL A 179 0.66 -3.60 -5.61
CA VAL A 179 0.55 -2.24 -6.18
C VAL A 179 -0.60 -2.13 -7.16
N PHE A 180 -0.65 -2.97 -8.20
CA PHE A 180 -1.55 -2.71 -9.34
C PHE A 180 -3.02 -2.68 -8.95
N HIS A 181 -3.57 -3.73 -8.36
CA HIS A 181 -5.00 -3.74 -7.98
C HIS A 181 -5.37 -2.66 -6.96
N PRO A 182 -4.70 -2.56 -5.79
CA PRO A 182 -5.09 -1.59 -4.76
C PRO A 182 -4.96 -0.14 -5.27
N MET A 183 -3.77 0.26 -5.73
CA MET A 183 -3.51 1.64 -6.10
C MET A 183 -4.26 2.07 -7.36
N TYR A 184 -4.50 1.17 -8.30
CA TYR A 184 -5.30 1.50 -9.48
C TYR A 184 -6.77 1.74 -9.13
N LEU A 185 -7.36 0.86 -8.31
CA LEU A 185 -8.74 1.04 -7.83
C LEU A 185 -8.89 2.33 -7.02
N GLU A 186 -7.95 2.59 -6.12
CA GLU A 186 -7.99 3.75 -5.22
C GLU A 186 -7.69 5.06 -5.97
N THR A 187 -6.79 5.06 -6.96
CA THR A 187 -6.62 6.18 -7.90
C THR A 187 -7.95 6.51 -8.60
N LEU A 188 -8.61 5.50 -9.17
CA LEU A 188 -9.86 5.68 -9.90
C LEU A 188 -11.01 6.13 -8.98
N GLN A 189 -11.06 5.60 -7.75
CA GLN A 189 -12.03 6.00 -6.74
C GLN A 189 -11.79 7.44 -6.26
N GLY A 190 -10.55 7.83 -5.98
CA GLY A 190 -10.18 9.19 -5.59
C GLY A 190 -10.62 10.22 -6.62
N MET A 191 -10.43 9.93 -7.91
CA MET A 191 -10.90 10.81 -8.99
C MET A 191 -12.43 10.88 -9.12
N LYS A 192 -13.14 9.77 -8.85
CA LYS A 192 -14.61 9.77 -8.78
C LYS A 192 -15.10 10.62 -7.62
N ASP A 193 -14.51 10.46 -6.44
CA ASP A 193 -14.89 11.18 -5.22
C ASP A 193 -14.61 12.69 -5.35
N ALA A 194 -13.53 13.06 -6.04
CA ALA A 194 -13.21 14.44 -6.38
C ALA A 194 -14.14 15.07 -7.43
N GLY A 195 -15.07 14.30 -8.01
CA GLY A 195 -15.97 14.77 -9.08
C GLY A 195 -15.23 15.13 -10.38
N LYS A 196 -14.01 14.64 -10.60
CA LYS A 196 -13.19 15.00 -11.74
C LYS A 196 -13.73 14.39 -13.03
N TYR A 197 -13.72 15.19 -14.10
CA TYR A 197 -14.12 14.76 -15.44
C TYR A 197 -13.04 15.15 -16.45
N THR A 198 -12.34 14.15 -16.99
CA THR A 198 -11.25 14.34 -17.95
C THR A 198 -11.51 13.50 -19.21
N ARG A 199 -10.49 13.26 -20.03
CA ARG A 199 -10.57 12.29 -21.15
C ARG A 199 -10.74 10.84 -20.69
N ILE A 200 -10.49 10.55 -19.40
CA ILE A 200 -10.73 9.24 -18.81
C ILE A 200 -12.12 9.22 -18.18
N HIS A 201 -12.92 8.21 -18.55
CA HIS A 201 -14.21 7.96 -17.92
C HIS A 201 -14.01 7.13 -16.63
N TYR A 202 -13.61 7.77 -15.54
CA TYR A 202 -13.16 7.09 -14.31
C TYR A 202 -14.10 5.99 -13.82
N LYS A 203 -15.43 6.19 -13.83
CA LYS A 203 -16.39 5.14 -13.47
C LYS A 203 -16.27 3.86 -14.32
N LYS A 204 -16.17 3.96 -15.65
CA LYS A 204 -16.06 2.79 -16.53
C LYS A 204 -14.73 2.06 -16.34
N TYR A 205 -13.66 2.81 -16.09
CA TYR A 205 -12.36 2.23 -15.78
C TYR A 205 -12.37 1.54 -14.41
N TYR A 206 -13.02 2.15 -13.40
CA TYR A 206 -13.21 1.56 -12.07
C TYR A 206 -13.98 0.24 -12.15
N ASP A 207 -15.12 0.22 -12.84
CA ASP A 207 -15.94 -0.99 -12.98
C ASP A 207 -15.15 -2.12 -13.66
N ARG A 208 -14.29 -1.79 -14.64
CA ARG A 208 -13.40 -2.76 -15.29
C ARG A 208 -12.24 -3.21 -14.39
N ALA A 209 -11.59 -2.29 -13.69
CA ALA A 209 -10.52 -2.60 -12.74
C ALA A 209 -11.04 -3.49 -11.60
N LEU A 210 -12.24 -3.22 -11.09
CA LEU A 210 -12.89 -4.03 -10.06
C LEU A 210 -13.12 -5.46 -10.55
N LYS A 211 -13.61 -5.64 -11.78
CA LYS A 211 -13.75 -6.98 -12.37
C LYS A 211 -12.42 -7.74 -12.42
N ARG A 212 -11.32 -7.07 -12.77
CA ARG A 212 -9.97 -7.67 -12.80
C ARG A 212 -9.45 -8.00 -11.40
N ALA A 213 -9.65 -7.12 -10.42
CA ALA A 213 -9.29 -7.34 -9.03
C ALA A 213 -10.04 -8.53 -8.42
N ARG A 214 -11.35 -8.67 -8.71
CA ARG A 214 -12.15 -9.84 -8.32
C ARG A 214 -11.59 -11.13 -8.91
N LYS A 215 -11.25 -11.13 -10.20
CA LYS A 215 -10.65 -12.29 -10.87
C LYS A 215 -9.29 -12.67 -10.24
N PHE A 216 -8.42 -11.69 -9.98
CA PHE A 216 -7.14 -11.93 -9.33
C PHE A 216 -7.30 -12.44 -7.89
N SER A 217 -8.26 -11.90 -7.14
CA SER A 217 -8.56 -12.35 -5.77
C SER A 217 -9.01 -13.81 -5.73
N LEU A 218 -9.76 -14.26 -6.74
CA LEU A 218 -10.10 -15.68 -6.90
C LEU A 218 -8.84 -16.52 -7.15
N VAL A 219 -7.91 -16.04 -7.99
CA VAL A 219 -6.63 -16.73 -8.22
C VAL A 219 -5.84 -16.83 -6.92
N LEU A 220 -5.67 -15.73 -6.18
CA LEU A 220 -4.96 -15.71 -4.90
C LEU A 220 -5.57 -16.70 -3.90
N GLU A 221 -6.89 -16.71 -3.74
CA GLU A 221 -7.56 -17.64 -2.84
C GLU A 221 -7.28 -19.11 -3.23
N ARG A 222 -7.25 -19.42 -4.53
CA ARG A 222 -6.92 -20.78 -5.02
C ARG A 222 -5.44 -21.14 -4.95
N LEU A 223 -4.56 -20.15 -4.76
CA LEU A 223 -3.13 -20.39 -4.49
C LEU A 223 -2.85 -20.70 -3.02
N ILE A 224 -3.79 -20.41 -2.11
CA ILE A 224 -3.66 -20.75 -0.69
C ILE A 224 -3.94 -22.24 -0.53
N SER A 225 -2.94 -22.97 -0.04
CA SER A 225 -3.09 -24.39 0.27
C SER A 225 -3.93 -24.58 1.54
N PRO A 226 -4.53 -25.76 1.75
CA PRO A 226 -5.22 -26.10 3.00
C PRO A 226 -4.33 -25.96 4.25
N GLU A 227 -3.01 -26.03 4.12
CA GLU A 227 -2.02 -25.84 5.18
C GLU A 227 -1.66 -24.36 5.45
N GLY A 228 -2.32 -23.40 4.77
CA GLY A 228 -2.07 -21.97 4.95
C GLY A 228 -0.78 -21.46 4.31
N THR A 229 -0.21 -22.20 3.34
CA THR A 229 0.94 -21.74 2.55
C THR A 229 0.51 -21.32 1.15
N PHE A 230 1.35 -20.59 0.44
CA PHE A 230 1.15 -20.22 -0.96
C PHE A 230 2.49 -20.27 -1.72
N PRO A 231 2.49 -20.37 -3.06
CA PRO A 231 3.73 -20.41 -3.84
C PRO A 231 4.58 -19.16 -3.65
N VAL A 232 5.89 -19.34 -3.52
CA VAL A 232 6.84 -18.24 -3.33
C VAL A 232 7.67 -18.07 -4.59
N PHE A 233 7.46 -16.98 -5.31
CA PHE A 233 8.15 -16.70 -6.57
C PHE A 233 8.27 -15.20 -6.85
N GLY A 234 9.16 -14.86 -7.77
CA GLY A 234 9.33 -13.49 -8.25
C GLY A 234 10.15 -12.61 -7.30
N ARG A 235 9.98 -11.30 -7.47
CA ARG A 235 10.63 -10.26 -6.66
C ARG A 235 9.82 -9.94 -5.41
N SER A 236 10.45 -9.32 -4.43
CA SER A 236 9.84 -8.88 -3.18
C SER A 236 9.18 -10.02 -2.41
N ILE A 237 9.82 -11.20 -2.40
CA ILE A 237 9.40 -12.36 -1.61
C ILE A 237 9.15 -12.00 -0.13
N PRO A 238 9.96 -11.13 0.53
CA PRO A 238 9.73 -10.79 1.94
C PRO A 238 8.50 -9.92 2.23
N TYR A 239 7.67 -9.54 1.23
CA TYR A 239 6.47 -8.71 1.43
C TYR A 239 5.27 -9.55 1.91
N ARG A 240 5.54 -10.45 2.85
CA ARG A 240 4.64 -11.28 3.66
C ARG A 240 3.15 -11.22 3.25
N LEU A 241 2.31 -10.49 4.00
CA LEU A 241 0.86 -10.47 3.84
C LEU A 241 0.40 -9.55 2.71
N ALA A 242 1.26 -8.64 2.23
CA ALA A 242 0.93 -7.82 1.06
C ALA A 242 0.55 -8.68 -0.16
N THR A 243 1.04 -9.93 -0.22
CA THR A 243 0.69 -10.90 -1.27
C THR A 243 -0.81 -11.15 -1.35
N MET A 244 -1.51 -11.05 -0.21
CA MET A 244 -2.94 -11.33 -0.11
C MET A 244 -3.81 -10.07 -0.14
N GLN A 245 -3.22 -8.89 -0.40
CA GLN A 245 -3.88 -7.60 -0.31
C GLN A 245 -5.17 -7.51 -1.14
N PRO A 246 -5.27 -7.95 -2.41
CA PRO A 246 -6.51 -7.91 -3.18
C PRO A 246 -7.62 -8.78 -2.58
N LEU A 247 -7.29 -9.96 -2.01
CA LEU A 247 -8.30 -10.80 -1.38
C LEU A 247 -8.88 -10.11 -0.13
N ALA A 248 -8.03 -9.51 0.70
CA ALA A 248 -8.46 -8.69 1.84
C ALA A 248 -9.23 -7.43 1.40
N LEU A 249 -8.77 -6.76 0.34
CA LEU A 249 -9.40 -5.57 -0.23
C LEU A 249 -10.81 -5.87 -0.76
N MET A 250 -10.98 -6.99 -1.46
CA MET A 250 -12.30 -7.41 -1.96
C MET A 250 -13.23 -7.81 -0.82
N ALA A 251 -12.72 -8.39 0.28
CA ALA A 251 -13.52 -8.60 1.49
C ALA A 251 -13.97 -7.26 2.10
N TRP A 252 -13.05 -6.31 2.27
CA TRP A 252 -13.35 -4.99 2.81
C TRP A 252 -14.35 -4.20 1.95
N TYR A 253 -14.20 -4.22 0.63
CA TYR A 253 -15.15 -3.59 -0.31
C TYR A 253 -16.48 -4.33 -0.44
N GLN A 254 -16.64 -5.50 0.20
CA GLN A 254 -17.79 -6.39 0.01
C GLN A 254 -17.99 -6.79 -1.46
N GLN A 255 -16.87 -7.02 -2.16
CA GLN A 255 -16.80 -7.34 -3.58
C GLN A 255 -16.11 -8.69 -3.85
N LEU A 256 -16.12 -9.62 -2.90
CA LEU A 256 -15.53 -10.95 -3.10
C LEU A 256 -16.01 -11.59 -4.43
N PRO A 257 -15.13 -12.33 -5.12
CA PRO A 257 -15.52 -13.03 -6.35
C PRO A 257 -16.59 -14.09 -6.04
N GLU A 258 -17.38 -14.41 -7.07
CA GLU A 258 -18.34 -15.50 -6.98
C GLU A 258 -17.64 -16.81 -6.57
N GLY A 259 -18.26 -17.56 -5.67
CA GLY A 259 -17.69 -18.80 -5.11
C GLY A 259 -16.66 -18.61 -3.98
N VAL A 260 -16.44 -17.38 -3.51
CA VAL A 260 -15.64 -17.09 -2.31
C VAL A 260 -16.51 -16.35 -1.29
N SER A 261 -16.79 -17.01 -0.16
CA SER A 261 -17.54 -16.39 0.94
C SER A 261 -16.64 -15.58 1.86
N ASN A 262 -17.23 -14.68 2.66
CA ASN A 262 -16.49 -13.97 3.73
C ASN A 262 -15.83 -14.94 4.72
N GLY A 263 -16.51 -16.04 5.08
CA GLY A 263 -15.97 -17.07 5.97
C GLY A 263 -14.76 -17.78 5.36
N GLN A 264 -14.81 -18.08 4.05
CA GLN A 264 -13.71 -18.71 3.32
C GLN A 264 -12.50 -17.78 3.20
N ALA A 265 -12.71 -16.52 2.79
CA ALA A 265 -11.63 -15.53 2.72
C ALA A 265 -10.97 -15.32 4.09
N ARG A 266 -11.78 -15.16 5.15
CA ARG A 266 -11.27 -15.05 6.53
C ARG A 266 -10.45 -16.27 6.93
N ALA A 267 -10.97 -17.48 6.73
CA ALA A 267 -10.27 -18.70 7.10
C ALA A 267 -8.94 -18.84 6.35
N ALA A 268 -8.92 -18.61 5.04
CA ALA A 268 -7.72 -18.69 4.22
C ALA A 268 -6.65 -17.68 4.67
N LEU A 269 -7.02 -16.40 4.83
CA LEU A 269 -6.11 -15.36 5.29
C LEU A 269 -5.60 -15.62 6.72
N THR A 270 -6.47 -16.12 7.60
CA THR A 270 -6.10 -16.47 8.99
C THR A 270 -5.10 -17.61 9.03
N SER A 271 -5.30 -18.67 8.23
CA SER A 271 -4.34 -19.77 8.11
C SER A 271 -2.98 -19.31 7.59
N VAL A 272 -2.95 -18.40 6.60
CA VAL A 272 -1.71 -17.79 6.11
C VAL A 272 -1.01 -16.98 7.20
N MET A 273 -1.75 -16.16 7.95
CA MET A 273 -1.19 -15.39 9.07
C MET A 273 -0.56 -16.29 10.12
N HIS A 274 -1.27 -17.34 10.57
CA HIS A 274 -0.72 -18.30 11.54
C HIS A 274 0.52 -19.00 11.00
N ARG A 275 0.47 -19.49 9.74
CA ARG A 275 1.60 -20.18 9.13
C ARG A 275 2.86 -19.31 9.06
N MET A 276 2.68 -18.01 8.85
CA MET A 276 3.76 -17.05 8.69
C MET A 276 4.29 -16.54 10.03
N TYR A 277 3.42 -16.28 11.01
CA TYR A 277 3.75 -15.51 12.22
C TYR A 277 3.76 -16.29 13.54
N ASP A 278 3.23 -17.51 13.61
CA ASP A 278 3.19 -18.27 14.88
C ASP A 278 4.60 -18.69 15.36
N ASN A 279 5.62 -18.61 14.50
CA ASN A 279 7.01 -18.85 14.88
C ASN A 279 7.69 -17.58 15.45
N THR A 280 8.66 -17.77 16.33
CA THR A 280 9.36 -16.67 17.03
C THR A 280 10.48 -16.01 16.23
N GLU A 281 10.78 -16.49 15.02
CA GLU A 281 11.94 -16.04 14.23
C GLU A 281 11.64 -14.84 13.33
N ASN A 282 10.43 -14.26 13.43
CA ASN A 282 10.00 -13.14 12.60
C ASN A 282 10.49 -11.77 13.10
N PHE A 283 10.95 -11.68 14.35
CA PHE A 283 11.26 -10.41 15.01
C PHE A 283 12.70 -10.40 15.51
N ASN A 284 13.38 -9.25 15.35
CA ASN A 284 14.69 -9.02 15.93
C ASN A 284 14.59 -8.69 17.42
N GLU A 285 15.74 -8.53 18.08
CA GLU A 285 15.84 -8.23 19.51
C GLU A 285 15.17 -6.91 19.93
N ALA A 286 14.90 -6.02 18.98
CA ALA A 286 14.20 -4.77 19.19
C ALA A 286 12.69 -4.85 18.86
N GLY A 287 12.18 -6.05 18.53
CA GLY A 287 10.76 -6.29 18.24
C GLY A 287 10.32 -5.89 16.84
N PHE A 288 11.25 -5.66 15.89
CA PHE A 288 10.92 -5.32 14.50
C PHE A 288 11.05 -6.54 13.59
N LEU A 289 10.24 -6.58 12.54
CA LEU A 289 10.24 -7.66 11.57
C LEU A 289 11.62 -7.86 10.94
N THR A 290 12.12 -9.09 10.91
CA THR A 290 13.35 -9.48 10.20
C THR A 290 13.07 -9.78 8.75
N ILE A 291 14.05 -9.54 7.87
CA ILE A 291 13.94 -9.86 6.43
C ILE A 291 13.77 -11.36 6.23
N GLY A 292 12.65 -11.77 5.62
CA GLY A 292 12.35 -13.14 5.23
C GLY A 292 10.88 -13.32 4.84
N PHE A 293 10.57 -14.48 4.26
CA PHE A 293 9.19 -14.86 3.91
C PHE A 293 8.42 -15.36 5.14
N ALA A 294 9.04 -16.25 5.92
CA ALA A 294 8.55 -16.71 7.21
C ALA A 294 9.76 -16.99 8.11
N GLY A 295 9.94 -16.17 9.15
CA GLY A 295 11.19 -16.11 9.92
C GLY A 295 12.27 -15.26 9.24
N ARG A 296 13.54 -15.48 9.63
CA ARG A 296 14.69 -14.70 9.14
C ARG A 296 15.41 -15.39 7.98
N GLN A 297 15.23 -14.88 6.77
CA GLN A 297 15.76 -15.41 5.50
C GLN A 297 16.33 -14.27 4.62
N PRO A 298 17.41 -13.59 5.03
CA PRO A 298 17.86 -12.36 4.38
C PRO A 298 18.26 -12.51 2.91
N ASN A 299 18.60 -13.72 2.46
CA ASN A 299 19.01 -13.98 1.07
C ASN A 299 17.84 -13.98 0.06
N VAL A 300 16.59 -13.91 0.52
CA VAL A 300 15.42 -13.78 -0.36
C VAL A 300 15.06 -12.33 -0.68
N ALA A 301 15.77 -11.37 -0.10
CA ALA A 301 15.55 -9.95 -0.34
C ALA A 301 16.15 -9.45 -1.65
N ASP A 302 15.41 -8.57 -2.31
CA ASP A 302 15.95 -7.70 -3.34
C ASP A 302 16.82 -6.59 -2.71
N TRP A 303 17.68 -6.00 -3.52
CA TRP A 303 18.65 -4.95 -3.15
C TRP A 303 18.06 -3.67 -2.54
N TYR A 304 16.74 -3.45 -2.66
CA TYR A 304 16.02 -2.32 -2.06
C TYR A 304 15.22 -2.71 -0.80
N THR A 305 15.25 -3.96 -0.37
CA THR A 305 14.45 -4.45 0.76
C THR A 305 15.05 -4.05 2.10
N ASN A 306 14.20 -3.66 3.03
CA ASN A 306 14.55 -3.38 4.42
C ASN A 306 13.37 -3.74 5.35
N ASN A 307 13.50 -3.53 6.66
CA ASN A 307 12.46 -3.90 7.63
C ASN A 307 11.13 -3.20 7.42
N GLY A 308 11.16 -1.96 6.89
CA GLY A 308 9.95 -1.22 6.54
C GLY A 308 9.18 -1.89 5.41
N SER A 309 9.84 -2.73 4.62
CA SER A 309 9.23 -3.33 3.45
C SER A 309 8.27 -4.51 3.75
N LEU A 310 8.29 -5.05 4.96
CA LEU A 310 7.93 -6.46 5.24
C LEU A 310 6.49 -6.73 5.69
N TYR A 311 5.49 -5.98 5.18
CA TYR A 311 4.06 -6.17 5.55
C TYR A 311 3.59 -7.61 5.39
#